data_AF-A0A7V3FAK2-F1
#
_entry.id   AF-A0A7V3FAK2-F1
#
_cell.length_a   1.000
_cell.length_b   1.000
_cell.length_c   1.000
_cell.angle_alpha   90.00
_cell.angle_beta   90.00
_cell.angle_gamma   90.00
#
_symmetry.space_group_name_H-M   'P 1'
#
loop_
_entity.id
_entity.type
_entity.pdbx_description
1 polymer ?
#
loop_
_entity_poly.entity_id
_entity_poly.type
_entity_poly.pdbx_seq_one_letter_code
_entity_poly.pdbx_strand_id
1 'polypeptide(L)'
;MTSEPSCETTIQETLIKPLVNFADKLRRALSEPAGQDLVATLQQDYREERRLATQLRAHAALMPSDPFREALGQIAADTERHAQLLAEHLQALGGSVPTDSSRDTAEVMPVSTIWRLIAADLAAIGAISQRYHEQLGWIAVPQTQRLLQDLRAAKHRHRQRLSDLLARIDSYAMPEIDHRGHP
;
A
#
# COMPACT_ATOMS: atom_id res chain seq x y z
N MET A 1 14.21 -40.53 53.51
CA MET A 1 14.07 -40.29 52.05
C MET A 1 13.31 -39.00 51.86
N THR A 2 14.02 -37.91 51.60
CA THR A 2 13.48 -36.69 50.96
C THR A 2 14.70 -35.93 50.46
N SER A 3 15.01 -36.09 49.17
CA SER A 3 16.03 -35.33 48.47
C SER A 3 15.55 -33.90 48.28
N GLU A 4 16.31 -32.93 48.77
CA GLU A 4 16.07 -31.51 48.51
C GLU A 4 16.36 -31.20 47.03
N PRO A 5 15.47 -30.49 46.32
CA PRO A 5 15.75 -30.03 44.97
C PRO A 5 16.81 -28.92 45.02
N SER A 6 17.96 -29.20 44.41
CA SER A 6 19.12 -28.30 44.30
C SER A 6 18.75 -26.98 43.62
N CYS A 7 19.03 -25.85 44.28
CA CYS A 7 18.84 -24.47 43.79
C CYS A 7 19.51 -24.18 42.43
N GLU A 8 20.45 -25.01 41.98
CA GLU A 8 21.19 -24.82 40.73
C GLU A 8 20.32 -25.02 39.48
N THR A 9 19.36 -25.96 39.52
CA THR A 9 18.51 -26.29 38.37
C THR A 9 17.54 -25.16 38.06
N THR A 10 17.05 -24.46 39.09
CA THR A 10 16.07 -23.37 38.96
C THR A 10 16.65 -22.15 38.24
N ILE A 11 17.92 -21.80 38.49
CA ILE A 11 18.58 -20.63 37.89
C ILE A 11 18.87 -20.87 36.39
N GLN A 12 19.31 -22.08 36.03
CA GLN A 12 19.58 -22.42 34.64
C GLN A 12 18.31 -22.41 33.77
N GLU A 13 17.18 -22.87 34.30
CA GLU A 13 15.92 -22.92 33.54
C GLU A 13 15.18 -21.60 33.47
N THR A 14 15.22 -20.77 34.52
CA THR A 14 14.44 -19.53 34.57
C THR A 14 15.15 -18.30 34.00
N LEU A 15 16.49 -18.26 34.03
CA LEU A 15 17.24 -17.07 33.60
C LEU A 15 18.07 -17.30 32.33
N ILE A 16 18.71 -18.47 32.20
CA ILE A 16 19.65 -18.71 31.09
C ILE A 16 18.92 -19.13 29.81
N LYS A 17 17.94 -20.04 29.88
CA LYS A 17 17.13 -20.46 28.71
C LYS A 17 16.43 -19.29 27.97
N PRO A 18 15.76 -18.33 28.64
CA PRO A 18 15.14 -17.21 27.93
C PRO A 18 16.16 -16.26 27.29
N LEU A 19 17.32 -16.06 27.92
CA LEU A 19 18.41 -15.25 27.34
C LEU A 19 19.02 -15.89 26.09
N VAL A 20 19.22 -17.21 26.11
CA VAL A 20 19.71 -17.96 24.92
C VAL A 20 18.67 -17.94 23.82
N ASN A 21 17.38 -18.14 24.12
CA ASN A 21 16.30 -18.02 23.14
C ASN A 21 16.18 -16.60 22.56
N PHE A 22 16.43 -15.57 23.37
CA PHE A 22 16.45 -14.19 22.91
C PHE A 22 17.65 -13.92 22.00
N ALA A 23 18.84 -14.40 22.38
CA ALA A 23 20.05 -14.29 21.56
C ALA A 23 19.91 -15.05 20.24
N ASP A 24 19.26 -16.22 20.22
CA ASP A 24 18.98 -16.96 18.98
C ASP A 24 17.88 -16.31 18.14
N LYS A 25 16.88 -15.67 18.75
CA LYS A 25 15.92 -14.82 18.03
C LYS A 25 16.59 -13.61 17.40
N LEU A 26 17.47 -12.91 18.12
CA LEU A 26 18.25 -11.79 17.59
C LEU A 26 19.21 -12.28 16.50
N ARG A 27 19.89 -13.40 16.72
CA ARG A 27 20.78 -14.02 15.73
C ARG A 27 20.00 -14.36 14.47
N ARG A 28 18.81 -14.96 14.56
CA ARG A 28 17.95 -15.23 13.40
C ARG A 28 17.50 -13.94 12.70
N ALA A 29 17.03 -12.95 13.46
CA ALA A 29 16.63 -11.65 12.92
C ALA A 29 17.78 -10.89 12.22
N LEU A 30 19.02 -11.13 12.66
CA LEU A 30 20.23 -10.57 12.07
C LEU A 30 20.90 -11.49 11.04
N SER A 31 20.46 -12.74 10.90
CA SER A 31 21.02 -13.75 9.99
C SER A 31 20.11 -14.04 8.79
N GLU A 32 18.85 -13.64 8.81
CA GLU A 32 18.08 -13.59 7.57
C GLU A 32 18.68 -12.48 6.70
N PRO A 33 19.08 -12.79 5.45
CA PRO A 33 19.69 -11.80 4.60
C PRO A 33 18.64 -10.72 4.36
N ALA A 34 18.92 -9.49 4.79
CA ALA A 34 18.05 -8.31 4.59
C ALA A 34 17.53 -8.16 3.14
N GLY A 35 18.20 -8.80 2.17
CA GLY A 35 17.75 -8.92 0.78
C GLY A 35 16.51 -9.80 0.52
N GLN A 36 16.26 -10.87 1.30
CA GLN A 36 15.05 -11.70 1.12
C GLN A 36 13.80 -10.97 1.59
N ASP A 37 13.89 -10.26 2.72
CA ASP A 37 12.81 -9.41 3.23
C ASP A 37 12.52 -8.22 2.31
N LEU A 38 13.58 -7.64 1.73
CA LEU A 38 13.47 -6.59 0.72
C LEU A 38 12.75 -7.07 -0.55
N VAL A 39 13.18 -8.18 -1.14
CA VAL A 39 12.58 -8.70 -2.38
C VAL A 39 11.11 -9.06 -2.15
N ALA A 40 10.79 -9.75 -1.05
CA ALA A 40 9.41 -10.10 -0.71
C ALA A 40 8.53 -8.84 -0.53
N THR A 41 9.07 -7.81 0.13
CA THR A 41 8.40 -6.51 0.31
C THR A 41 8.11 -5.85 -1.02
N LEU A 42 9.10 -5.73 -1.91
CA LEU A 42 8.93 -5.11 -3.22
C LEU A 42 7.99 -5.91 -4.13
N GLN A 43 7.98 -7.24 -4.03
CA GLN A 43 7.00 -8.08 -4.71
C GLN A 43 5.58 -7.78 -4.25
N GLN A 44 5.37 -7.56 -2.94
CA GLN A 44 4.07 -7.15 -2.44
C GLN A 44 3.70 -5.74 -2.94
N ASP A 45 4.62 -4.79 -2.94
CA ASP A 45 4.34 -3.44 -3.44
C ASP A 45 3.96 -3.45 -4.93
N TYR A 46 4.64 -4.26 -5.74
CA TYR A 46 4.29 -4.47 -7.14
C TYR A 46 2.83 -4.95 -7.31
N ARG A 47 2.40 -5.94 -6.50
CA ARG A 47 1.02 -6.46 -6.56
C ARG A 47 0.00 -5.39 -6.22
N GLU A 48 0.25 -4.60 -5.20
CA GLU A 48 -0.66 -3.56 -4.72
C GLU A 48 -0.78 -2.43 -5.75
N GLU A 49 0.33 -2.03 -6.37
CA GLU A 49 0.33 -1.07 -7.47
C GLU A 49 -0.48 -1.58 -8.67
N ARG A 50 -0.27 -2.84 -9.08
CA ARG A 50 -1.06 -3.48 -10.16
C ARG A 50 -2.55 -3.54 -9.85
N ARG A 51 -2.89 -3.93 -8.61
CA ARG A 51 -4.27 -4.00 -8.14
C ARG A 51 -4.93 -2.63 -8.16
N LEU A 52 -4.25 -1.62 -7.60
CA LEU A 52 -4.74 -0.25 -7.57
C LEU A 52 -4.93 0.31 -8.98
N ALA A 53 -3.97 0.09 -9.90
CA ALA A 53 -4.08 0.56 -11.28
C ALA A 53 -5.32 -0.06 -11.96
N THR A 54 -5.58 -1.34 -11.73
CA THR A 54 -6.76 -2.05 -12.25
C THR A 54 -8.05 -1.48 -11.66
N GLN A 55 -8.11 -1.30 -10.35
CA GLN A 55 -9.25 -0.71 -9.65
C GLN A 55 -9.58 0.69 -10.18
N LEU A 56 -8.58 1.56 -10.31
CA LEU A 56 -8.75 2.92 -10.81
C LEU A 56 -9.27 2.94 -12.26
N ARG A 57 -8.81 2.03 -13.13
CA ARG A 57 -9.36 1.90 -14.49
C ARG A 57 -10.82 1.47 -14.47
N ALA A 58 -11.17 0.49 -13.64
CA ALA A 58 -12.54 0.04 -13.50
C ALA A 58 -13.44 1.18 -13.01
N HIS A 59 -13.00 1.94 -12.01
CA HIS A 59 -13.73 3.10 -11.51
C HIS A 59 -13.85 4.22 -12.56
N ALA A 60 -12.80 4.51 -13.33
CA ALA A 60 -12.84 5.48 -14.41
C ALA A 60 -13.91 5.14 -15.46
N ALA A 61 -14.05 3.86 -15.83
CA ALA A 61 -15.05 3.41 -16.79
C ALA A 61 -16.49 3.61 -16.30
N LEU A 62 -16.71 3.65 -14.99
CA LEU A 62 -18.01 3.90 -14.36
C LEU A 62 -18.32 5.39 -14.18
N MET A 63 -17.37 6.30 -14.44
CA MET A 63 -17.58 7.73 -14.23
C MET A 63 -18.49 8.34 -15.30
N PRO A 64 -19.49 9.16 -14.88
CA PRO A 64 -20.48 9.73 -15.79
C PRO A 64 -19.99 10.95 -16.58
N SER A 65 -18.96 11.66 -16.09
CA SER A 65 -18.42 12.84 -16.78
C SER A 65 -16.95 12.68 -17.12
N ASP A 66 -16.57 13.32 -18.23
CA ASP A 66 -15.22 13.24 -18.79
C ASP A 66 -14.12 13.69 -17.83
N PRO A 67 -14.28 14.77 -17.03
CA PRO A 67 -13.23 15.19 -16.09
C PRO A 67 -12.88 14.15 -15.02
N PHE A 68 -13.86 13.42 -14.48
CA PHE A 68 -13.60 12.36 -13.48
C PHE A 68 -12.96 11.14 -14.13
N ARG A 69 -13.47 10.74 -15.31
CA ARG A 69 -12.94 9.63 -16.10
C ARG A 69 -11.48 9.87 -16.48
N GLU A 70 -11.17 11.06 -16.99
CA GLU A 70 -9.82 11.42 -17.40
C GLU A 70 -8.86 11.43 -16.22
N ALA A 71 -9.26 12.04 -15.10
CA ALA A 71 -8.40 12.12 -13.92
C ALA A 71 -8.09 10.74 -13.32
N LEU A 72 -9.10 9.88 -13.15
CA LEU A 72 -8.88 8.51 -12.69
C LEU A 72 -8.06 7.69 -13.69
N GLY A 73 -8.33 7.85 -14.99
CA GLY A 73 -7.56 7.19 -16.05
C GLY A 73 -6.08 7.57 -16.04
N GLN A 74 -5.76 8.85 -15.84
CA GLN A 74 -4.37 9.31 -15.72
C GLN A 74 -3.69 8.76 -14.47
N ILE A 75 -4.36 8.78 -13.31
CA ILE A 75 -3.82 8.19 -12.08
C ILE A 75 -3.59 6.69 -12.26
N ALA A 76 -4.49 5.98 -12.94
CA ALA A 76 -4.35 4.56 -13.22
C ALA A 76 -3.13 4.26 -14.13
N ALA A 77 -2.91 5.08 -15.17
CA ALA A 77 -1.76 4.96 -16.05
C ALA A 77 -0.43 5.22 -15.32
N ASP A 78 -0.39 6.22 -14.44
CA ASP A 78 0.79 6.50 -13.62
C ASP A 78 1.06 5.38 -12.61
N THR A 79 0.02 4.86 -11.98
CA THR A 79 0.09 3.73 -11.03
C THR A 79 0.60 2.45 -11.72
N GLU A 80 0.18 2.19 -12.96
CA GLU A 80 0.74 1.11 -13.77
C GLU A 80 2.24 1.30 -14.04
N ARG A 81 2.66 2.54 -14.35
CA ARG A 81 4.07 2.86 -14.55
C ARG A 81 4.87 2.62 -13.28
N HIS A 82 4.32 2.91 -12.10
CA HIS A 82 4.96 2.60 -10.82
C HIS A 82 5.16 1.10 -10.62
N ALA A 83 4.15 0.27 -10.94
CA ALA A 83 4.30 -1.18 -10.92
C ALA A 83 5.42 -1.63 -11.86
N GLN A 84 5.52 -1.04 -13.05
CA GLN A 84 6.59 -1.37 -14.00
C GLN A 84 7.98 -1.00 -13.47
N LEU A 85 8.13 0.18 -12.84
CA LEU A 85 9.39 0.59 -12.19
C LEU A 85 9.78 -0.37 -11.06
N LEU A 86 8.81 -0.84 -10.26
CA LEU A 86 9.05 -1.85 -9.22
C LEU A 86 9.46 -3.19 -9.83
N ALA A 87 8.85 -3.60 -10.94
CA ALA A 87 9.19 -4.83 -11.63
C ALA A 87 10.63 -4.81 -12.19
N GLU A 88 11.02 -3.70 -12.82
CA GLU A 88 12.38 -3.48 -13.31
C GLU A 88 13.39 -3.49 -12.15
N HIS A 89 13.06 -2.83 -11.04
CA HIS A 89 13.90 -2.80 -9.85
C HIS A 89 14.03 -4.18 -9.19
N LEU A 90 12.95 -4.95 -9.12
CA LEU A 90 12.95 -6.34 -8.65
C LEU A 90 13.89 -7.22 -9.49
N GLN A 91 13.82 -7.11 -10.82
CA GLN A 91 14.70 -7.84 -11.72
C GLN A 91 16.18 -7.46 -11.52
N ALA A 92 16.48 -6.18 -11.33
CA ALA A 92 17.83 -5.71 -11.06
C ALA A 92 18.41 -6.24 -9.73
N LEU A 93 17.55 -6.52 -8.74
CA LEU A 93 17.92 -7.15 -7.47
C LEU A 93 18.03 -8.69 -7.56
N GLY A 94 17.80 -9.28 -8.74
CA GLY A 94 17.77 -10.74 -8.93
C GLY A 94 16.48 -11.41 -8.43
N GLY A 95 15.45 -10.62 -8.11
CA GLY A 95 14.11 -11.09 -7.76
C GLY A 95 13.27 -11.42 -8.99
N SER A 96 12.22 -12.22 -8.79
CA SER A 96 11.22 -12.48 -9.82
C SER A 96 10.04 -11.53 -9.70
N VAL A 97 9.48 -11.13 -10.85
CA VAL A 97 8.23 -10.38 -10.90
C VAL A 97 7.07 -11.36 -10.69
N PRO A 98 6.19 -11.15 -9.70
CA PRO A 98 5.03 -12.00 -9.50
C PRO A 98 4.15 -12.01 -10.76
N THR A 99 3.90 -13.20 -11.30
CA THR A 99 2.95 -13.41 -12.39
C THR A 99 1.59 -13.71 -11.79
N ASP A 100 1.02 -12.73 -11.09
CA ASP A 100 -0.33 -12.91 -10.58
C ASP A 100 -1.33 -12.75 -11.73
N SER A 101 -1.83 -13.90 -12.19
CA SER A 101 -2.98 -14.01 -13.09
C SER A 101 -4.27 -13.79 -12.32
N SER A 102 -4.40 -12.66 -11.62
CA SER A 102 -5.64 -12.30 -10.95
C SER A 102 -6.56 -11.66 -11.99
N ARG A 103 -7.45 -12.48 -12.55
CA ARG A 103 -8.64 -12.01 -13.27
C ARG A 103 -9.62 -11.49 -12.21
N ASP A 104 -9.59 -10.20 -11.93
CA ASP A 104 -10.67 -9.59 -11.15
C ASP A 104 -11.74 -9.07 -12.10
N THR A 105 -12.90 -9.71 -12.03
CA THR A 105 -14.15 -9.27 -12.64
C THR A 105 -14.60 -7.99 -11.98
N ALA A 106 -14.66 -6.90 -12.74
CA ALA A 106 -15.30 -5.67 -12.30
C ALA A 106 -16.80 -5.95 -12.10
N GLU A 107 -17.24 -6.00 -10.85
CA GLU A 107 -18.66 -6.04 -10.53
C GLU A 107 -19.25 -4.67 -10.84
N VAL A 108 -20.32 -4.62 -11.65
CA VAL A 108 -20.94 -3.36 -12.07
C VAL A 108 -21.65 -2.73 -10.88
N MET A 109 -21.01 -1.73 -10.29
CA MET A 109 -21.54 -0.95 -9.17
C MET A 109 -22.51 0.14 -9.66
N PRO A 110 -23.62 0.39 -8.96
CA PRO A 110 -24.54 1.47 -9.31
C PRO A 110 -23.89 2.86 -9.17
N VAL A 111 -24.23 3.75 -10.11
CA VAL A 111 -23.71 5.14 -10.26
C VAL A 111 -23.91 6.00 -9.00
N SER A 112 -24.88 5.69 -8.15
CA SER A 112 -25.12 6.34 -6.85
C SER A 112 -23.96 6.19 -5.83
N THR A 113 -22.86 5.56 -6.23
CA THR A 113 -21.72 5.21 -5.38
C THR A 113 -20.42 5.94 -5.73
N ILE A 114 -20.41 6.88 -6.69
CA ILE A 114 -19.19 7.55 -7.19
C ILE A 114 -18.29 8.10 -6.07
N TRP A 115 -18.86 8.84 -5.11
CA TRP A 115 -18.09 9.42 -4.00
C TRP A 115 -17.39 8.35 -3.17
N ARG A 116 -18.05 7.20 -2.97
CA ARG A 116 -17.53 6.07 -2.19
C ARG A 116 -16.47 5.29 -2.96
N LEU A 117 -16.54 5.24 -4.30
CA LEU A 117 -15.44 4.71 -5.13
C LEU A 117 -14.19 5.58 -4.98
N ILE A 118 -14.32 6.90 -5.13
CA ILE A 118 -13.19 7.83 -5.01
C ILE A 118 -12.63 7.84 -3.59
N ALA A 119 -13.48 7.76 -2.56
CA ALA A 119 -13.05 7.63 -1.17
C ALA A 119 -12.27 6.32 -0.93
N ALA A 120 -12.71 5.20 -1.52
CA ALA A 120 -11.99 3.93 -1.46
C ALA A 120 -10.62 4.02 -2.16
N ASP A 121 -10.54 4.67 -3.32
CA ASP A 121 -9.28 4.92 -4.03
C ASP A 121 -8.32 5.77 -3.19
N LEU A 122 -8.84 6.82 -2.54
CA LEU A 122 -8.06 7.70 -1.68
C LEU A 122 -7.51 6.95 -0.44
N ALA A 123 -8.31 6.06 0.13
CA ALA A 123 -7.89 5.19 1.23
C ALA A 123 -6.80 4.21 0.77
N ALA A 124 -6.97 3.55 -0.38
CA ALA A 124 -6.00 2.61 -0.95
C ALA A 124 -4.66 3.29 -1.25
N ILE A 125 -4.68 4.47 -1.89
CA ILE A 125 -3.47 5.27 -2.14
C ILE A 125 -2.82 5.70 -0.82
N GLY A 126 -3.62 6.03 0.20
CA GLY A 126 -3.12 6.33 1.55
C GLY A 126 -2.37 5.17 2.18
N ALA A 127 -2.93 3.96 2.12
CA ALA A 127 -2.32 2.76 2.67
C ALA A 127 -0.97 2.44 1.99
N ILE A 128 -0.90 2.53 0.66
CA ILE A 128 0.35 2.34 -0.10
C ILE A 128 1.38 3.42 0.27
N SER A 129 0.96 4.69 0.32
CA SER A 129 1.86 5.79 0.70
C SER A 129 2.43 5.65 2.11
N GLN A 130 1.64 5.13 3.05
CA GLN A 130 2.08 4.87 4.42
C GLN A 130 3.08 3.71 4.46
N ARG A 131 2.82 2.66 3.69
CA ARG A 131 3.73 1.51 3.57
C ARG A 131 5.11 1.94 3.04
N TYR A 132 5.16 2.77 2.01
CA TYR A 132 6.42 3.34 1.52
C TYR A 132 7.14 4.17 2.58
N HIS A 133 6.40 4.89 3.42
CA HIS A 133 7.01 5.63 4.53
C HIS A 133 7.64 4.70 5.56
N GLU A 134 6.96 3.62 5.95
CA GLU A 134 7.47 2.62 6.89
C GLU A 134 8.70 1.90 6.33
N GLN A 135 8.66 1.52 5.06
CA GLN A 135 9.76 0.88 4.34
C GLN A 135 11.02 1.73 4.29
N LEU A 136 10.87 3.05 4.09
CA LEU A 136 12.00 3.99 4.12
C LEU A 136 12.71 4.04 5.48
N GLY A 137 12.08 3.57 6.55
CA GLY A 137 12.67 3.50 7.88
C GLY A 137 13.69 2.37 8.06
N TRP A 138 13.63 1.30 7.26
CA TRP A 138 14.47 0.12 7.44
C TRP A 138 15.21 -0.34 6.18
N ILE A 139 14.74 0.00 4.97
CA ILE A 139 15.44 -0.32 3.73
C ILE A 139 16.66 0.60 3.60
N ALA A 140 17.86 0.04 3.66
CA ALA A 140 19.11 0.78 3.56
C ALA A 140 19.69 0.87 2.13
N VAL A 141 19.10 0.18 1.16
CA VAL A 141 19.58 0.16 -0.23
C VAL A 141 19.27 1.52 -0.91
N PRO A 142 20.27 2.35 -1.26
CA PRO A 142 20.02 3.74 -1.67
C PRO A 142 19.15 3.89 -2.91
N GLN A 143 19.34 2.99 -3.89
CA GLN A 143 18.53 2.99 -5.11
C GLN A 143 17.07 2.67 -4.81
N THR A 144 16.80 1.70 -3.92
CA THR A 144 15.44 1.40 -3.49
C THR A 144 14.83 2.54 -2.69
N GLN A 145 15.58 3.16 -1.77
CA GLN A 145 15.08 4.32 -1.03
C GLN A 145 14.65 5.45 -1.96
N ARG A 146 15.46 5.76 -2.99
CA ARG A 146 15.13 6.79 -3.97
C ARG A 146 13.86 6.44 -4.73
N LEU A 147 13.73 5.20 -5.21
CA LEU A 147 12.51 4.74 -5.86
C LEU A 147 11.28 4.91 -4.96
N LEU A 148 11.34 4.43 -3.71
CA LEU A 148 10.21 4.52 -2.78
C LEU A 148 9.87 5.97 -2.40
N GLN A 149 10.85 6.87 -2.32
CA GLN A 149 10.61 8.30 -2.13
C GLN A 149 9.85 8.90 -3.32
N ASP A 150 10.27 8.59 -4.54
CA ASP A 150 9.63 9.08 -5.76
C ASP A 150 8.19 8.56 -5.88
N LEU A 151 7.98 7.27 -5.61
CA LEU A 151 6.66 6.65 -5.59
C LEU A 151 5.76 7.28 -4.52
N ARG A 152 6.26 7.47 -3.29
CA ARG A 152 5.52 8.15 -2.22
C ARG A 152 5.13 9.58 -2.59
N ALA A 153 6.04 10.34 -3.21
CA ALA A 153 5.73 11.68 -3.69
C ALA A 153 4.63 11.67 -4.77
N ALA A 154 4.65 10.67 -5.67
CA ALA A 154 3.59 10.48 -6.65
C ALA A 154 2.24 10.14 -5.99
N LYS A 155 2.21 9.25 -4.98
CA LYS A 155 0.99 8.94 -4.22
C LYS A 155 0.41 10.18 -3.53
N HIS A 156 1.26 11.04 -3.00
CA HIS A 156 0.80 12.30 -2.42
C HIS A 156 0.09 13.19 -3.45
N ARG A 157 0.67 13.36 -4.65
CA ARG A 157 0.04 14.12 -5.75
C ARG A 157 -1.29 13.49 -6.19
N HIS A 158 -1.36 12.17 -6.29
CA HIS A 158 -2.60 11.48 -6.62
C HIS A 158 -3.69 11.68 -5.57
N ARG A 159 -3.35 11.64 -4.27
CA ARG A 159 -4.31 11.96 -3.19
C ARG A 159 -4.84 13.38 -3.30
N GLN A 160 -3.97 14.36 -3.52
CA GLN A 160 -4.41 15.75 -3.71
C GLN A 160 -5.40 15.86 -4.87
N ARG A 161 -5.06 15.26 -6.01
CA ARG A 161 -5.93 15.26 -7.18
C ARG A 161 -7.29 14.60 -6.92
N LEU A 162 -7.34 13.48 -6.21
CA LEU A 162 -8.61 12.83 -5.86
C LEU A 162 -9.41 13.64 -4.83
N SER A 163 -8.75 14.27 -3.85
CA SER A 163 -9.40 15.18 -2.92
C SER A 163 -10.05 16.36 -3.64
N ASP A 164 -9.37 16.94 -4.63
CA ASP A 164 -9.91 18.03 -5.43
C ASP A 164 -11.14 17.59 -6.23
N LEU A 165 -11.15 16.36 -6.75
CA LEU A 165 -12.33 15.80 -7.42
C LEU A 165 -13.50 15.60 -6.46
N LEU A 166 -13.25 15.09 -5.24
CA LEU A 166 -14.30 14.94 -4.22
C LEU A 166 -14.93 16.29 -3.84
N ALA A 167 -14.10 17.31 -3.59
CA ALA A 167 -14.59 18.65 -3.26
C ALA A 167 -15.48 19.23 -4.37
N ARG A 168 -15.17 18.93 -5.64
CA ARG A 168 -16.01 19.33 -6.78
C ARG A 168 -17.34 18.58 -6.80
N ILE A 169 -17.37 17.29 -6.47
CA ILE A 169 -18.62 16.49 -6.40
C ILE A 169 -19.54 17.05 -5.32
N ASP A 170 -19.01 17.35 -4.14
CA ASP A 170 -19.79 17.94 -3.03
C ASP A 170 -20.38 19.30 -3.44
N SER A 171 -19.65 20.08 -4.24
CA SER A 171 -20.12 21.36 -4.76
C SER A 171 -21.28 21.22 -5.78
N TYR A 172 -21.33 20.12 -6.54
CA TYR A 172 -22.43 19.85 -7.49
C TYR A 172 -23.66 19.18 -6.82
N ALA A 173 -23.49 18.56 -5.66
CA ALA A 173 -24.56 17.87 -4.94
C ALA A 173 -25.46 18.81 -4.12
N MET A 174 -25.11 20.09 -4.00
CA MET A 174 -25.93 21.14 -3.39
C MET A 174 -26.59 21.97 -4.49
N PRO A 175 -27.81 21.64 -4.96
CA PRO A 175 -28.63 22.69 -5.55
C PRO A 175 -28.88 23.71 -4.44
N GLU A 176 -28.49 24.97 -4.67
CA GLU A 176 -29.03 26.07 -3.88
C GLU A 176 -30.56 25.89 -3.87
N ILE A 177 -31.12 25.55 -2.71
CA ILE A 177 -32.56 25.68 -2.52
C ILE A 177 -32.78 27.19 -2.54
N ASP A 178 -33.13 27.69 -3.72
CA ASP A 178 -33.57 29.06 -3.90
C ASP A 178 -34.84 29.24 -3.06
N HIS A 179 -34.67 29.78 -1.86
CA HIS A 179 -35.77 30.20 -1.00
C HIS A 179 -36.39 31.53 -1.48
N ARG A 180 -36.07 32.02 -2.69
CA ARG A 180 -36.71 33.20 -3.25
C ARG A 180 -37.75 32.85 -4.29
N GLY A 181 -38.98 32.75 -3.80
CA GLY A 181 -40.14 33.14 -4.59
C GLY A 181 -41.35 32.26 -4.35
N HIS A 182 -42.31 32.75 -3.59
CA HIS A 182 -43.47 33.42 -4.18
C HIS A 182 -44.36 34.05 -3.08
N PRO A 183 -45.30 34.95 -3.46
CA PRO A 183 -45.55 36.27 -2.86
C PRO A 183 -46.45 36.28 -1.61
#